data_AF-A0A7R9UH13-F1
#
_entry.id   AF-A0A7R9UH13-F1
#
_cell.length_a   1.000
_cell.length_b   1.000
_cell.length_c   1.000
_cell.angle_alpha   90.00
_cell.angle_beta   90.00
_cell.angle_gamma   90.00
#
_symmetry.space_group_name_H-M   'P 1'
#
loop_
_entity.id
_entity.type
_entity.pdbx_description
1 polymer ?
#
loop_
_entity_poly.entity_id
_entity_poly.type
_entity_poly.pdbx_seq_one_letter_code
_entity_poly.pdbx_strand_id
1 'polypeptide(L)'
;TWWRRYCDFFPMTLVKTAELPPTGRYVLGFHPHGIISVGAFGCFATYGVRTLDLSAGETRARTDRRGFDSLYPGVHVWPLTLALNFYIPFVREYLLSLGCCNASRASFRNILAKGAGAGVMIVPGGAEEALLAEPGTISLVLAKRKGFVREAILGGAQLVPCLAFGESDLFEVSRPEAHTLRARAQQLVYRLTGVAMPFFNG
;
A
#
# COMPACT_ATOMS: atom_id res chain seq x y z
N THR A 1 -14.04 16.46 -1.59
CA THR A 1 -14.11 15.48 -2.70
C THR A 1 -14.44 14.10 -2.15
N TRP A 2 -14.82 13.14 -3.01
CA TRP A 2 -15.11 11.75 -2.63
C TRP A 2 -13.99 11.12 -1.78
N TRP A 3 -12.73 11.25 -2.21
CA TRP A 3 -11.58 10.72 -1.50
C TRP A 3 -11.33 11.31 -0.11
N ARG A 4 -11.70 12.58 0.13
CA ARG A 4 -11.65 13.15 1.47
C ARG A 4 -12.63 12.45 2.41
N ARG A 5 -13.86 12.17 1.95
CA ARG A 5 -14.86 11.44 2.73
C ARG A 5 -14.40 10.02 3.04
N TYR A 6 -13.83 9.32 2.07
CA TYR A 6 -13.23 8.01 2.28
C TYR A 6 -12.13 8.05 3.36
N CYS A 7 -11.19 8.99 3.27
CA CYS A 7 -10.13 9.12 4.26
C CYS A 7 -10.65 9.57 5.64
N ASP A 8 -11.68 10.41 5.68
CA ASP A 8 -12.29 10.86 6.93
C ASP A 8 -13.16 9.77 7.60
N PHE A 9 -13.71 8.83 6.82
CA PHE A 9 -14.47 7.68 7.33
C PHE A 9 -13.59 6.65 8.04
N PHE A 10 -12.38 6.40 7.52
CA PHE A 10 -11.37 5.52 8.14
C PHE A 10 -10.34 6.29 9.00
N PRO A 11 -10.75 7.42 9.61
CA PRO A 11 -9.94 8.56 10.06
C PRO A 11 -8.44 8.55 9.74
N MET A 12 -8.07 8.45 8.47
CA MET A 12 -6.69 8.26 8.03
C MET A 12 -5.86 9.53 8.19
N THR A 13 -4.64 9.36 8.72
CA THR A 13 -3.62 10.41 8.80
C THR A 13 -2.29 9.88 8.29
N LEU A 14 -1.72 10.58 7.30
CA LEU A 14 -0.37 10.32 6.82
C LEU A 14 0.62 11.16 7.63
N VAL A 15 1.51 10.47 8.34
CA VAL A 15 2.50 11.09 9.23
C VAL A 15 3.86 11.12 8.55
N LYS A 16 4.42 12.31 8.36
CA LYS A 16 5.79 12.51 7.89
C LYS A 16 6.75 12.54 9.08
N THR A 17 7.81 11.74 8.98
CA THR A 17 8.85 11.59 10.00
C THR A 17 10.25 11.94 9.49
N ALA A 18 10.44 12.00 8.18
CA ALA A 18 11.71 12.31 7.54
C ALA A 18 11.48 13.04 6.22
N GLU A 19 12.50 13.77 5.75
CA GLU A 19 12.45 14.43 4.45
C GLU A 19 12.68 13.46 3.29
N LEU A 20 11.97 13.70 2.19
CA LEU A 20 12.18 13.02 0.90
C LEU A 20 12.52 14.07 -0.16
N PRO A 21 13.80 14.40 -0.37
CA PRO A 21 14.20 15.38 -1.37
C PRO A 21 13.65 15.06 -2.78
N PRO A 22 13.11 16.03 -3.53
CA PRO A 22 12.58 15.77 -4.87
C PRO A 22 13.65 15.37 -5.90
N THR A 23 14.93 15.44 -5.54
CA THR A 23 16.06 14.97 -6.37
C THR A 23 16.27 13.46 -6.30
N GLY A 24 15.70 12.79 -5.28
CA GLY A 24 15.86 11.36 -5.04
C GLY A 24 14.92 10.48 -5.84
N ARG A 25 15.11 9.17 -5.70
CA ARG A 25 14.18 8.11 -6.14
C ARG A 25 13.81 7.27 -4.94
N TYR A 26 12.59 6.76 -4.89
CA TYR A 26 12.06 6.16 -3.68
C TYR A 26 11.39 4.81 -3.92
N VAL A 27 11.56 3.91 -2.96
CA VAL A 27 10.80 2.66 -2.86
C VAL A 27 10.19 2.63 -1.48
N LEU A 28 8.89 2.92 -1.42
CA LEU A 28 8.10 2.96 -0.19
C LEU A 28 7.59 1.54 0.10
N GLY A 29 7.98 0.99 1.25
CA GLY A 29 7.51 -0.31 1.73
C GLY A 29 6.41 -0.10 2.74
N PHE A 30 5.15 -0.21 2.32
CA PHE A 30 3.98 -0.09 3.18
C PHE A 30 3.67 -1.40 3.90
N HIS A 31 3.41 -1.32 5.21
CA HIS A 31 3.06 -2.44 6.05
C HIS A 31 2.14 -2.03 7.21
N PRO A 32 1.32 -2.96 7.73
CA PRO A 32 1.01 -4.27 7.16
C PRO A 32 0.09 -4.13 5.94
N HIS A 33 -0.06 -5.18 5.12
CA HIS A 33 -1.03 -5.17 4.01
C HIS A 33 -2.49 -4.99 4.49
N GLY A 34 -2.82 -5.51 5.67
CA GLY A 34 -4.22 -5.75 6.06
C GLY A 34 -4.92 -6.67 5.06
N ILE A 35 -6.25 -6.62 4.98
CA ILE A 35 -6.99 -7.44 4.00
C ILE A 35 -6.88 -6.87 2.58
N ILE A 36 -7.10 -5.56 2.41
CA ILE A 36 -7.14 -4.89 1.08
C ILE A 36 -6.31 -3.60 1.01
N SER A 37 -5.42 -3.34 1.99
CA SER A 37 -4.55 -2.16 2.02
C SER A 37 -5.31 -0.83 1.87
N VAL A 38 -6.36 -0.66 2.66
CA VAL A 38 -7.22 0.54 2.72
C VAL A 38 -6.36 1.77 2.98
N GLY A 39 -5.47 1.73 3.97
CA GLY A 39 -4.56 2.83 4.30
C GLY A 39 -3.57 3.14 3.19
N ALA A 40 -3.01 2.12 2.51
CA ALA A 40 -2.09 2.32 1.40
C ALA A 40 -2.78 3.02 0.22
N PHE A 41 -4.00 2.57 -0.10
CA PHE A 41 -4.82 3.17 -1.13
C PHE A 41 -5.15 4.63 -0.78
N GLY A 42 -5.67 4.89 0.42
CA GLY A 42 -5.99 6.24 0.89
C GLY A 42 -4.80 7.19 0.88
N CYS A 43 -3.63 6.73 1.34
CA CYS A 43 -2.43 7.57 1.46
C CYS A 43 -1.71 7.85 0.13
N PHE A 44 -1.66 6.86 -0.78
CA PHE A 44 -0.77 6.92 -1.95
C PHE A 44 -1.49 6.89 -3.30
N ALA A 45 -2.71 6.36 -3.37
CA ALA A 45 -3.53 6.39 -4.59
C ALA A 45 -4.51 7.56 -4.59
N THR A 46 -4.75 8.18 -3.42
CA THR A 46 -5.70 9.29 -3.29
C THR A 46 -5.06 10.53 -2.70
N TYR A 47 -5.52 11.69 -3.15
CA TYR A 47 -5.14 13.00 -2.62
C TYR A 47 -6.03 13.43 -1.43
N GLY A 48 -6.62 12.47 -0.72
CA GLY A 48 -7.67 12.69 0.28
C GLY A 48 -7.21 12.68 1.73
N VAL A 49 -6.06 12.08 2.03
CA VAL A 49 -5.61 11.80 3.40
C VAL A 49 -5.23 13.08 4.15
N ARG A 50 -5.53 13.16 5.44
CA ARG A 50 -5.02 14.25 6.31
C ARG A 50 -3.53 14.08 6.50
N THR A 51 -2.81 15.18 6.71
CA THR A 51 -1.36 15.13 6.84
C THR A 51 -0.89 15.66 8.19
N LEU A 52 0.19 15.09 8.70
CA LEU A 52 0.86 15.53 9.92
C LEU A 52 2.37 15.50 9.67
N ASP A 53 3.03 16.65 9.79
CA ASP A 53 4.48 16.78 9.63
C ASP A 53 5.17 16.87 11.00
N LEU A 54 5.55 15.71 11.54
CA LEU A 54 6.29 15.67 12.81
C LEU A 54 7.68 16.27 12.68
N SER A 55 8.30 16.19 11.50
CA SER A 55 9.61 16.83 11.26
C SER A 55 9.55 18.35 11.32
N ALA A 56 8.38 18.96 11.03
CA ALA A 56 8.13 20.39 11.20
C ALA A 56 7.61 20.77 12.60
N GLY A 57 7.55 19.83 13.55
CA GLY A 57 7.04 20.06 14.90
C GLY A 57 5.52 20.19 15.00
N GLU A 58 4.76 19.76 13.98
CA GLU A 58 3.31 19.73 14.06
C GLU A 58 2.85 18.71 15.13
N THR A 59 1.81 19.06 15.88
CA THR A 59 1.27 18.20 16.96
C THR A 59 -0.09 17.60 16.64
N ARG A 60 -0.72 18.02 15.54
CA ARG A 60 -2.06 17.59 15.13
C ARG A 60 -2.18 17.54 13.62
N ALA A 61 -2.93 16.55 13.13
CA ALA A 61 -3.19 16.39 11.71
C ALA A 61 -3.93 17.60 11.14
N ARG A 62 -3.41 18.11 10.02
CA ARG A 62 -3.97 19.21 9.25
C ARG A 62 -5.11 18.70 8.37
N THR A 63 -6.19 19.48 8.28
CA THR A 63 -7.36 19.18 7.45
C THR A 63 -7.44 20.04 6.19
N ASP A 64 -6.79 21.21 6.23
CA ASP A 64 -6.60 22.16 5.13
C ASP A 64 -5.60 21.64 4.09
N ARG A 65 -4.57 20.94 4.56
CA ARG A 65 -3.53 20.29 3.74
C ARG A 65 -3.77 18.78 3.69
N ARG A 66 -3.87 18.22 2.48
CA ARG A 66 -4.21 16.79 2.27
C ARG A 66 -3.43 16.19 1.10
N GLY A 67 -3.23 14.87 1.15
CA GLY A 67 -2.52 14.11 0.12
C GLY A 67 -1.02 14.03 0.37
N PHE A 68 -0.38 12.99 -0.17
CA PHE A 68 1.07 12.77 -0.06
C PHE A 68 1.89 13.91 -0.65
N ASP A 69 1.45 14.44 -1.80
CA ASP A 69 2.03 15.57 -2.52
C ASP A 69 2.14 16.85 -1.67
N SER A 70 1.25 17.00 -0.69
CA SER A 70 1.26 18.14 0.22
C SER A 70 2.35 18.07 1.31
N LEU A 71 2.87 16.86 1.60
CA LEU A 71 4.00 16.63 2.50
C LEU A 71 5.33 16.60 1.74
N TYR A 72 5.30 16.06 0.52
CA TYR A 72 6.49 15.84 -0.29
C TYR A 72 6.31 16.42 -1.70
N PRO A 73 6.29 17.75 -1.84
CA PRO A 73 6.14 18.39 -3.14
C PRO A 73 7.30 17.99 -4.07
N GLY A 74 6.97 17.60 -5.30
CA GLY A 74 7.94 17.12 -6.29
C GLY A 74 8.32 15.64 -6.16
N VAL A 75 7.77 14.90 -5.18
CA VAL A 75 7.87 13.45 -5.11
C VAL A 75 6.53 12.84 -5.53
N HIS A 76 6.54 12.07 -6.62
CA HIS A 76 5.37 11.34 -7.10
C HIS A 76 5.55 9.86 -6.82
N VAL A 77 4.57 9.25 -6.15
CA VAL A 77 4.56 7.84 -5.80
C VAL A 77 3.51 7.08 -6.61
N TRP A 78 3.90 5.96 -7.21
CA TRP A 78 2.99 5.06 -7.92
C TRP A 78 2.76 3.78 -7.11
N PRO A 79 1.54 3.56 -6.58
CA PRO A 79 1.14 2.31 -5.92
C PRO A 79 1.21 1.12 -6.88
N LEU A 80 1.85 0.04 -6.45
CA LEU A 80 1.85 -1.21 -7.21
C LEU A 80 0.85 -2.22 -6.63
N THR A 81 0.04 -2.82 -7.49
CA THR A 81 -0.95 -3.84 -7.12
C THR A 81 -0.87 -5.07 -8.02
N LEU A 82 -1.57 -6.13 -7.62
CA LEU A 82 -1.61 -7.42 -8.31
C LEU A 82 -2.00 -7.28 -9.79
N ALA A 83 -1.27 -7.99 -10.66
CA ALA A 83 -1.48 -7.99 -12.10
C ALA A 83 -2.92 -8.34 -12.51
N LEU A 84 -3.58 -9.22 -11.74
CA LEU A 84 -4.96 -9.65 -11.99
C LEU A 84 -5.93 -8.47 -12.10
N ASN A 85 -5.72 -7.42 -11.31
CA ASN A 85 -6.57 -6.23 -11.33
C ASN A 85 -6.60 -5.53 -12.70
N PHE A 86 -5.54 -5.67 -13.51
CA PHE A 86 -5.42 -5.04 -14.83
C PHE A 86 -5.99 -5.87 -15.98
N TYR A 87 -6.50 -7.08 -15.70
CA TYR A 87 -7.23 -7.89 -16.68
C TYR A 87 -8.76 -7.71 -16.60
N ILE A 88 -9.26 -7.09 -15.53
CA ILE A 88 -10.70 -6.84 -15.34
C ILE A 88 -11.02 -5.42 -15.86
N PRO A 89 -11.79 -5.24 -16.96
CA PRO A 89 -11.88 -3.98 -17.70
C PRO A 89 -12.23 -2.74 -16.86
N PHE A 90 -13.24 -2.80 -15.99
CA PHE A 90 -13.63 -1.64 -15.18
C PHE A 90 -12.70 -1.38 -13.99
N VAL A 91 -12.21 -2.45 -13.36
CA VAL A 91 -11.25 -2.35 -12.24
C VAL A 91 -9.93 -1.76 -12.76
N ARG A 92 -9.50 -2.19 -13.95
CA ARG A 92 -8.31 -1.67 -14.64
C ARG A 92 -8.40 -0.16 -14.83
N GLU A 93 -9.46 0.34 -15.47
CA GLU A 93 -9.59 1.79 -15.74
C GLU A 93 -9.64 2.59 -14.44
N TYR A 94 -10.38 2.10 -13.45
CA TYR A 94 -10.45 2.74 -12.14
C TYR A 94 -9.07 2.84 -11.46
N LEU A 95 -8.29 1.75 -11.42
CA LEU A 95 -6.96 1.76 -10.83
C LEU A 95 -5.97 2.62 -11.60
N LEU A 96 -6.00 2.57 -12.94
CA LEU A 96 -5.15 3.41 -13.77
C LEU A 96 -5.48 4.90 -13.58
N SER A 97 -6.76 5.26 -13.43
CA SER A 97 -7.18 6.64 -13.15
C SER A 97 -6.64 7.20 -11.83
N LEU A 98 -6.26 6.31 -10.90
CA LEU A 98 -5.68 6.64 -9.60
C LEU A 98 -4.15 6.49 -9.57
N GLY A 99 -3.52 6.21 -10.72
CA GLY A 99 -2.07 6.06 -10.83
C GLY A 99 -1.53 4.72 -10.34
N CYS A 100 -2.40 3.74 -10.04
CA CYS A 100 -1.97 2.40 -9.66
C CYS A 100 -1.35 1.67 -10.86
N CYS A 101 -0.29 0.91 -10.61
CA CYS A 101 0.46 0.16 -11.62
C CYS A 101 0.56 -1.32 -11.26
N ASN A 102 0.91 -2.17 -12.23
CA ASN A 102 1.17 -3.58 -11.99
C ASN A 102 2.44 -3.77 -11.14
N ALA A 103 2.40 -4.65 -10.14
CA ALA A 103 3.55 -5.09 -9.34
C ALA A 103 4.54 -5.99 -10.11
N SER A 104 4.85 -5.63 -11.36
CA SER A 104 5.87 -6.30 -12.17
C SER A 104 7.23 -5.61 -12.02
N ARG A 105 8.34 -6.36 -12.19
CA ARG A 105 9.69 -5.78 -12.20
C ARG A 105 9.86 -4.74 -13.30
N ALA A 106 9.20 -4.92 -14.44
CA ALA A 106 9.24 -3.97 -15.55
C ALA A 106 8.60 -2.63 -15.16
N SER A 107 7.38 -2.65 -14.58
CA SER A 107 6.72 -1.45 -14.07
C SER A 107 7.55 -0.75 -13.00
N PHE A 108 8.08 -1.51 -12.04
CA PHE A 108 8.94 -1.01 -10.98
C PHE A 108 10.15 -0.23 -11.55
N ARG A 109 10.90 -0.84 -12.48
CA ARG A 109 12.06 -0.21 -13.11
C ARG A 109 11.69 0.98 -13.98
N ASN A 110 10.59 0.88 -14.75
CA ASN A 110 10.13 1.95 -15.61
C ASN A 110 9.74 3.20 -14.81
N ILE A 111 9.16 3.02 -13.62
CA ILE A 111 8.83 4.13 -12.73
C ILE A 111 10.11 4.77 -12.19
N LEU A 112 11.05 3.98 -11.65
CA LEU A 112 12.32 4.52 -11.15
C LEU A 112 13.16 5.20 -12.25
N ALA A 113 13.06 4.71 -13.49
CA ALA A 113 13.72 5.31 -14.65
C ALA A 113 13.17 6.71 -15.02
N LYS A 114 12.01 7.13 -14.49
CA LYS A 114 11.50 8.49 -14.66
C LYS A 114 12.40 9.56 -14.03
N GLY A 115 13.30 9.18 -13.13
CA GLY A 115 14.32 10.07 -12.60
C GLY A 115 13.94 10.70 -11.26
N ALA A 116 14.36 11.95 -11.07
CA ALA A 116 14.18 12.69 -9.82
C ALA A 116 12.69 12.77 -9.42
N GLY A 117 12.40 12.53 -8.15
CA GLY A 117 11.07 12.59 -7.57
C GLY A 117 10.25 11.33 -7.79
N ALA A 118 10.76 10.33 -8.53
CA ALA A 118 10.00 9.13 -8.82
C ALA A 118 10.04 8.13 -7.65
N GLY A 119 8.86 7.74 -7.18
CA GLY A 119 8.67 6.77 -6.10
C GLY A 119 7.77 5.61 -6.51
N VAL A 120 8.07 4.40 -6.06
CA VAL A 120 7.14 3.27 -6.13
C VAL A 120 6.68 2.93 -4.72
N MET A 121 5.40 2.68 -4.53
CA MET A 121 4.89 2.11 -3.28
C MET A 121 4.52 0.66 -3.51
N ILE A 122 5.00 -0.19 -2.61
CA ILE A 122 4.71 -1.61 -2.61
C ILE A 122 4.24 -2.03 -1.23
N VAL A 123 3.56 -3.16 -1.18
CA VAL A 123 3.23 -3.86 0.06
C VAL A 123 3.99 -5.19 0.07
N PRO A 124 5.20 -5.27 0.64
CA PRO A 124 6.11 -6.39 0.45
C PRO A 124 5.56 -7.76 0.86
N GLY A 125 4.75 -7.83 1.91
CA GLY A 125 4.17 -9.10 2.34
C GLY A 125 2.93 -9.53 1.57
N GLY A 126 2.30 -8.60 0.84
CA GLY A 126 1.19 -8.87 -0.08
C GLY A 126 0.10 -9.76 0.54
N ALA A 127 -0.34 -10.74 -0.22
CA ALA A 127 -1.43 -11.62 0.19
C ALA A 127 -1.07 -12.58 1.33
N GLU A 128 0.22 -12.82 1.61
CA GLU A 128 0.64 -13.64 2.75
C GLU A 128 0.44 -12.89 4.07
N GLU A 129 0.73 -11.58 4.10
CA GLU A 129 0.37 -10.70 5.22
C GLU A 129 -1.14 -10.59 5.39
N ALA A 130 -1.91 -10.55 4.29
CA ALA A 130 -3.38 -10.48 4.36
C ALA A 130 -4.01 -11.70 5.05
N LEU A 131 -3.43 -12.89 4.91
CA LEU A 131 -3.90 -14.11 5.59
C LEU A 131 -3.55 -14.12 7.09
N LEU A 132 -2.51 -13.38 7.48
CA LEU A 132 -2.04 -13.24 8.86
C LEU A 132 -2.69 -12.04 9.57
N ALA A 133 -3.54 -11.27 8.89
CA ALA A 133 -4.23 -10.13 9.47
C ALA A 133 -5.18 -10.61 10.58
N GLU A 134 -4.87 -10.17 11.81
CA GLU A 134 -5.67 -10.42 13.01
C GLU A 134 -5.76 -9.11 13.79
N PRO A 135 -6.96 -8.73 14.31
CA PRO A 135 -7.11 -7.53 15.12
C PRO A 135 -6.15 -7.52 16.32
N GLY A 136 -5.58 -6.35 16.61
CA GLY A 136 -4.59 -6.12 17.66
C GLY A 136 -3.17 -6.54 17.30
N THR A 137 -2.92 -7.00 16.07
CA THR A 137 -1.60 -7.51 15.66
C THR A 137 -1.05 -6.81 14.40
N ILE A 138 0.29 -6.72 14.32
CA ILE A 138 1.02 -6.30 13.13
C ILE A 138 1.97 -7.44 12.75
N SER A 139 1.47 -8.34 11.91
CA SER A 139 2.24 -9.48 11.39
C SER A 139 2.92 -9.12 10.07
N LEU A 140 4.25 -9.19 10.03
CA LEU A 140 5.06 -8.80 8.87
C LEU A 140 5.71 -10.01 8.19
N VAL A 141 5.59 -10.09 6.87
CA VAL A 141 6.25 -11.11 6.05
C VAL A 141 7.35 -10.45 5.23
N LEU A 142 8.46 -10.13 5.89
CA LEU A 142 9.56 -9.38 5.26
C LEU A 142 10.83 -10.21 5.03
N ALA A 143 11.16 -11.14 5.94
CA ALA A 143 12.45 -11.85 5.94
C ALA A 143 12.77 -12.58 4.62
N LYS A 144 11.73 -13.11 3.95
CA LYS A 144 11.85 -13.83 2.67
C LYS A 144 11.67 -12.91 1.45
N ARG A 145 11.23 -11.66 1.62
CA ARG A 145 10.83 -10.73 0.56
C ARG A 145 11.91 -9.68 0.27
N LYS A 146 13.06 -10.11 -0.25
CA LYS A 146 14.22 -9.21 -0.52
C LYS A 146 14.26 -8.61 -1.93
N GLY A 147 13.31 -8.98 -2.79
CA GLY A 147 13.31 -8.61 -4.21
C GLY A 147 13.24 -7.09 -4.43
N PHE A 148 12.40 -6.39 -3.68
CA PHE A 148 12.26 -4.94 -3.82
C PHE A 148 13.51 -4.18 -3.36
N VAL A 149 14.21 -4.67 -2.33
CA VAL A 149 15.49 -4.11 -1.88
C VAL A 149 16.53 -4.23 -2.99
N ARG A 150 16.61 -5.39 -3.64
CA ARG A 150 17.48 -5.59 -4.80
C ARG A 150 17.15 -4.61 -5.92
N GLU A 151 15.88 -4.45 -6.28
CA GLU A 151 15.48 -3.53 -7.34
C GLU A 151 15.68 -2.05 -6.95
N ALA A 152 15.55 -1.70 -5.67
CA ALA A 152 15.87 -0.36 -5.15
C ALA A 152 17.36 -0.04 -5.33
N ILE A 153 18.24 -0.98 -4.95
CA ILE A 153 19.70 -0.85 -5.14
C ILE A 153 20.03 -0.66 -6.62
N LEU A 154 19.47 -1.50 -7.50
CA LEU A 154 19.72 -1.41 -8.95
C LEU A 154 19.20 -0.12 -9.56
N GLY A 155 18.11 0.45 -9.02
CA GLY A 155 17.52 1.71 -9.47
C GLY A 155 18.16 2.96 -8.86
N GLY A 156 19.08 2.80 -7.89
CA GLY A 156 19.60 3.91 -7.10
C GLY A 156 18.52 4.62 -6.28
N ALA A 157 17.54 3.87 -5.77
CA ALA A 157 16.41 4.38 -5.02
C ALA A 157 16.57 4.13 -3.52
N GLN A 158 16.15 5.12 -2.72
CA GLN A 158 16.13 5.04 -1.26
C GLN A 158 14.94 4.23 -0.78
N LEU A 159 15.16 3.38 0.21
CA LEU A 159 14.10 2.63 0.87
C LEU A 159 13.42 3.51 1.92
N VAL A 160 12.11 3.64 1.83
CA VAL A 160 11.30 4.40 2.78
C VAL A 160 10.33 3.45 3.48
N PRO A 161 10.55 3.11 4.76
CA PRO A 161 9.60 2.29 5.49
C PRO A 161 8.33 3.09 5.80
N CYS A 162 7.17 2.51 5.52
CA CYS A 162 5.87 3.08 5.85
C CYS A 162 5.11 2.08 6.71
N LEU A 163 4.78 2.47 7.94
CA LEU A 163 4.04 1.63 8.87
C LEU A 163 2.64 2.23 9.10
N ALA A 164 1.61 1.42 8.98
CA ALA A 164 0.22 1.75 9.23
C ALA A 164 -0.27 1.06 10.50
N PHE A 165 -0.95 1.85 11.33
CA PHE A 165 -1.61 1.38 12.55
C PHE A 165 -3.11 1.29 12.31
N GLY A 166 -3.77 0.28 12.89
CA GLY A 166 -5.21 0.05 12.72
C GLY A 166 -5.61 -0.69 11.43
N GLU A 167 -4.68 -0.90 10.49
CA GLU A 167 -4.98 -1.56 9.20
C GLU A 167 -5.47 -3.01 9.36
N SER A 168 -4.87 -3.78 10.28
CA SER A 168 -5.29 -5.15 10.60
C SER A 168 -6.62 -5.20 11.37
N ASP A 169 -7.03 -4.09 11.98
CA ASP A 169 -8.20 -4.01 12.86
C ASP A 169 -9.48 -3.66 12.09
N LEU A 170 -9.36 -3.31 10.80
CA LEU A 170 -10.49 -2.86 9.98
C LEU A 170 -11.50 -3.96 9.69
N PHE A 171 -11.05 -5.22 9.66
CA PHE A 171 -11.85 -6.35 9.21
C PHE A 171 -11.46 -7.61 9.96
N GLU A 172 -12.46 -8.41 10.35
CA GLU A 172 -12.21 -9.74 10.89
C GLU A 172 -12.07 -10.76 9.76
N VAL A 173 -10.91 -11.42 9.66
CA VAL A 173 -10.73 -12.53 8.73
C VAL A 173 -11.46 -13.76 9.26
N SER A 174 -12.59 -14.13 8.64
CA SER A 174 -13.23 -15.42 8.89
C SER A 174 -12.34 -16.53 8.35
N ARG A 175 -11.70 -17.28 9.25
CA ARG A 175 -10.90 -18.46 8.91
C ARG A 175 -11.82 -19.69 8.85
N PRO A 176 -12.15 -20.23 7.66
CA PRO A 176 -12.89 -21.48 7.61
C PRO A 176 -12.06 -22.59 8.25
N GLU A 177 -12.72 -23.49 8.98
CA GLU A 177 -12.05 -24.63 9.62
C GLU A 177 -11.23 -25.43 8.58
N ALA A 178 -9.97 -25.74 8.95
CA ALA A 178 -8.93 -26.24 8.04
C ALA A 178 -9.29 -27.52 7.27
N HIS A 179 -10.29 -28.27 7.75
CA HIS A 179 -10.75 -29.53 7.18
C HIS A 179 -11.93 -29.38 6.21
N THR A 180 -12.43 -28.17 6.00
CA THR A 180 -13.55 -27.93 5.07
C THR A 180 -13.09 -27.89 3.60
N LEU A 181 -13.95 -28.37 2.69
CA LEU A 181 -13.75 -28.21 1.24
C LEU A 181 -13.56 -26.73 0.84
N ARG A 182 -14.20 -25.83 1.60
CA ARG A 182 -14.11 -24.38 1.44
C ARG A 182 -12.71 -23.83 1.75
N ALA A 183 -12.10 -24.25 2.86
CA ALA A 183 -10.73 -23.88 3.20
C ALA A 183 -9.73 -24.38 2.14
N ARG A 184 -9.93 -25.60 1.61
CA ARG A 184 -9.11 -26.16 0.52
C ARG A 184 -9.27 -25.38 -0.79
N ALA A 185 -10.50 -25.00 -1.15
CA ALA A 185 -10.77 -24.18 -2.33
C ALA A 185 -10.17 -22.77 -2.21
N GLN A 186 -10.31 -22.12 -1.04
CA GLN A 186 -9.72 -20.81 -0.77
C GLN A 186 -8.19 -20.85 -0.81
N GLN A 187 -7.56 -21.88 -0.24
CA GLN A 187 -6.11 -22.09 -0.37
C GLN A 187 -5.69 -22.39 -1.81
N LEU A 188 -6.51 -23.11 -2.59
CA LEU A 188 -6.22 -23.38 -4.00
C LEU A 188 -6.30 -22.09 -4.84
N VAL A 189 -7.35 -21.29 -4.68
CA VAL A 189 -7.49 -19.98 -5.34
C VAL A 189 -6.32 -19.07 -4.94
N TYR A 190 -5.98 -19.02 -3.66
CA TYR A 190 -4.81 -18.26 -3.18
C TYR A 190 -3.50 -18.76 -3.81
N ARG A 191 -3.25 -20.08 -3.84
CA ARG A 191 -2.04 -20.65 -4.44
C ARG A 191 -1.95 -20.38 -5.95
N LEU A 192 -3.08 -20.37 -6.65
CA LEU A 192 -3.12 -20.18 -8.11
C LEU A 192 -3.09 -18.71 -8.54
N THR A 193 -3.69 -17.82 -7.75
CA THR A 193 -3.91 -16.41 -8.16
C THR A 193 -3.14 -15.40 -7.32
N GLY A 194 -2.62 -15.80 -6.15
CA GLY A 194 -2.06 -14.89 -5.17
C GLY A 194 -3.11 -13.96 -4.54
N VAL A 195 -4.41 -14.18 -4.80
CA VAL A 195 -5.51 -13.42 -4.21
C VAL A 195 -5.95 -14.16 -2.95
N ALA A 196 -5.76 -13.53 -1.79
CA ALA A 196 -6.55 -13.89 -0.63
C ALA A 196 -7.96 -13.38 -0.93
N MET A 197 -8.95 -14.27 -1.02
CA MET A 197 -10.36 -13.90 -0.84
C MET A 197 -10.72 -14.21 0.61
N PRO A 198 -10.29 -13.41 1.59
CA PRO A 198 -10.80 -13.56 2.94
C PRO A 198 -12.30 -13.24 2.89
N PHE A 199 -13.10 -14.09 3.50
CA PHE A 199 -14.43 -13.68 3.90
C PHE A 199 -14.23 -12.82 5.15
N PHE A 200 -14.73 -11.60 5.12
CA PHE A 200 -14.61 -10.68 6.23
C PHE A 200 -15.97 -10.11 6.59
N ASN A 201 -16.19 -9.94 7.88
CA ASN A 201 -17.27 -9.11 8.41
C ASN A 201 -16.67 -7.76 8.78
N GLY A 202 -17.41 -6.69 8.52
CA GLY A 202 -17.04 -5.31 8.85
C GLY A 202 -18.10 -4.65 9.71
#